data_AF-A0A5M6CPH4-F1
#
_entry.id   AF-A0A5M6CPH4-F1
#
_cell.length_a   1.000
_cell.length_b   1.000
_cell.length_c   1.000
_cell.angle_alpha   90.00
_cell.angle_beta   90.00
_cell.angle_gamma   90.00
#
_symmetry.space_group_name_H-M   'P 1'
#
loop_
_entity.id
_entity.type
_entity.pdbx_description
1 polymer ?
#
loop_
_entity_poly.entity_id
_entity_poly.type
_entity_poly.pdbx_seq_one_letter_code
_entity_poly.pdbx_strand_id
1 'polypeptide(L)'
;MKKIIALLLSIITIIICSWLILKNIDYLDIASNKTDWYTMDSKRKIDERIDIDFFEKQILKDRIYQSRNNSRIQSNMAFETQVFAFIIIIVQLVLLVFIIMMPSKLKNLV
;
A
#
# COMPACT_ATOMS: atom_id res chain seq x y z
N MET A 1 4.45 -5.74 -35.10
CA MET A 1 4.19 -6.77 -34.06
C MET A 1 4.91 -6.49 -32.74
N LYS A 2 6.25 -6.43 -32.68
CA LYS A 2 6.99 -6.21 -31.40
C LYS A 2 6.56 -4.96 -30.61
N LYS A 3 6.32 -3.82 -31.28
CA LYS A 3 5.83 -2.58 -30.63
C LYS A 3 4.43 -2.71 -30.02
N ILE A 4 3.53 -3.44 -30.68
CA ILE A 4 2.14 -3.64 -30.21
C ILE A 4 2.14 -4.52 -28.96
N ILE A 5 2.97 -5.58 -28.96
CA ILE A 5 3.14 -6.47 -27.80
C ILE A 5 3.71 -5.68 -26.60
N ALA A 6 4.74 -4.86 -26.82
CA ALA A 6 5.32 -4.04 -25.76
C ALA A 6 4.34 -3.01 -25.18
N LEU A 7 3.50 -2.41 -26.04
CA LEU A 7 2.49 -1.45 -25.64
C LEU A 7 1.37 -2.12 -24.82
N LEU A 8 0.89 -3.30 -25.25
CA LEU A 8 -0.07 -4.09 -24.48
C LEU A 8 0.47 -4.50 -23.11
N LEU A 9 1.73 -4.98 -23.07
CA LEU A 9 2.37 -5.36 -21.82
C LEU A 9 2.43 -4.17 -20.86
N SER A 10 2.84 -3.00 -21.34
CA SER A 10 2.92 -1.78 -20.52
C SER A 10 1.57 -1.37 -19.95
N ILE A 11 0.50 -1.39 -20.76
CA ILE A 11 -0.86 -1.08 -20.33
C ILE A 11 -1.34 -2.07 -19.25
N ILE A 12 -1.17 -3.37 -19.47
CA ILE A 12 -1.56 -4.40 -18.49
C ILE A 12 -0.81 -4.18 -17.17
N THR A 13 0.48 -3.87 -17.24
CA THR A 13 1.31 -3.64 -16.05
C THR A 13 0.83 -2.42 -15.26
N ILE A 14 0.46 -1.33 -15.94
CA ILE A 14 -0.08 -0.12 -15.30
C ILE A 14 -1.43 -0.42 -14.62
N ILE A 15 -2.31 -1.20 -15.27
CA ILE A 15 -3.61 -1.58 -14.69
C ILE A 15 -3.41 -2.40 -13.42
N ILE A 16 -2.52 -3.41 -13.43
CA ILE A 16 -2.24 -4.25 -12.27
C ILE A 16 -1.65 -3.41 -11.11
N CYS A 17 -0.70 -2.52 -11.41
CA CYS A 17 -0.11 -1.64 -10.40
C CYS A 17 -1.15 -0.67 -9.81
N SER A 18 -2.03 -0.12 -10.65
CA SER A 18 -3.10 0.78 -10.21
C SER A 18 -4.10 0.05 -9.30
N TRP A 19 -4.45 -1.19 -9.64
CA TRP A 19 -5.30 -2.04 -8.79
C TRP A 19 -4.65 -2.37 -7.44
N LEU A 20 -3.34 -2.69 -7.44
CA LEU A 20 -2.58 -2.91 -6.20
C LEU A 20 -2.55 -1.67 -5.29
N ILE A 21 -2.43 -0.47 -5.87
CA ILE A 21 -2.46 0.77 -5.11
C ILE A 21 -3.81 0.97 -4.42
N LEU A 22 -4.91 0.83 -5.18
CA LEU A 22 -6.27 0.97 -4.64
C LEU A 22 -6.57 -0.04 -3.53
N LYS A 23 -6.18 -1.30 -3.72
CA LYS A 23 -6.39 -2.36 -2.72
C LYS A 23 -5.68 -2.08 -1.39
N ASN A 24 -4.54 -1.39 -1.44
CA ASN A 24 -3.69 -1.15 -0.27
C ASN A 24 -3.95 0.20 0.42
N ILE A 25 -4.89 1.02 -0.09
CA ILE A 25 -5.13 2.37 0.42
C ILE A 25 -5.66 2.38 1.85
N ASP A 26 -6.53 1.42 2.19
CA ASP A 26 -7.13 1.30 3.51
C ASP A 26 -6.10 0.97 4.59
N TYR A 27 -5.00 0.29 4.20
CA TYR A 27 -3.92 -0.06 5.11
C TYR A 27 -3.01 1.13 5.43
N LEU A 28 -3.01 2.19 4.63
CA LEU A 28 -2.24 3.42 4.95
C LEU A 28 -2.89 4.19 6.09
N ASP A 29 -4.23 4.23 6.16
CA ASP A 29 -4.94 4.99 7.19
C ASP A 29 -4.70 4.40 8.59
N ILE A 30 -4.34 3.12 8.66
CA ILE A 30 -3.96 2.42 9.89
C ILE A 30 -2.74 3.07 10.57
N ALA A 31 -1.78 3.64 9.84
CA ALA A 31 -0.62 4.33 10.43
C ALA A 31 -0.95 5.71 11.01
N SER A 32 -2.18 6.21 10.84
CA SER A 32 -2.60 7.54 11.30
C SER A 32 -2.51 7.74 12.82
N ASN A 33 -2.21 8.97 13.23
CA ASN A 33 -2.23 9.44 14.62
C ASN A 33 -3.61 9.25 15.29
N LYS A 34 -4.69 9.25 14.49
CA LYS A 34 -6.05 8.99 14.97
C LYS A 34 -6.16 7.60 15.61
N THR A 35 -5.49 6.62 15.02
CA THR A 35 -5.43 5.22 15.47
C THR A 35 -4.64 5.07 16.77
N ASP A 36 -3.63 5.91 16.99
CA ASP A 36 -2.84 5.94 18.22
C ASP A 36 -3.66 6.50 19.40
N TRP A 37 -4.49 7.53 19.16
CA TRP A 37 -5.40 8.05 20.18
C TRP A 37 -6.43 7.00 20.63
N TYR A 38 -7.04 6.27 19.68
CA TYR A 38 -7.95 5.16 20.03
C TYR A 38 -7.26 4.05 20.83
N THR A 39 -5.98 3.78 20.54
CA THR A 39 -5.17 2.80 21.26
C THR A 39 -4.91 3.26 22.70
N MET A 40 -4.63 4.55 22.92
CA MET A 40 -4.46 5.12 24.26
C MET A 40 -5.78 5.14 25.05
N ASP A 41 -6.90 5.51 24.42
CA ASP A 41 -8.21 5.48 25.08
C ASP A 41 -8.62 4.05 25.48
N SER A 42 -8.34 3.06 24.64
CA SER A 42 -8.59 1.65 24.95
C SER A 42 -7.76 1.18 26.16
N LYS A 43 -6.49 1.59 26.26
CA LYS A 43 -5.64 1.29 27.42
C LYS A 43 -6.16 1.97 28.69
N ARG A 44 -6.59 3.23 28.60
CA ARG A 44 -7.18 3.98 29.72
C ARG A 44 -8.45 3.30 30.25
N LYS A 45 -9.34 2.86 29.37
CA LYS A 45 -10.56 2.12 29.74
C LYS A 45 -10.25 0.81 30.49
N ILE A 46 -9.16 0.13 30.17
CA ILE A 46 -8.71 -1.07 30.91
C ILE A 46 -8.20 -0.69 32.31
N ASP A 47 -7.53 0.45 32.45
CA ASP A 47 -7.06 0.92 33.76
C ASP A 47 -8.22 1.27 34.70
N GLU A 48 -9.25 1.92 34.17
CA GLU A 48 -10.44 2.35 34.90
C GLU A 48 -11.35 1.19 35.35
N ARG A 49 -11.18 0.00 34.78
CA ARG A 49 -11.95 -1.19 35.16
C ARG A 49 -11.56 -1.68 36.56
N ILE A 50 -12.55 -1.83 37.44
CA ILE A 50 -12.35 -2.33 38.81
C ILE A 50 -12.70 -3.81 38.96
N ASP A 51 -13.29 -4.40 37.91
CA ASP A 51 -13.77 -5.79 37.84
C ASP A 51 -12.69 -6.82 37.52
N ILE A 52 -11.50 -6.38 37.11
CA ILE A 52 -10.40 -7.23 36.65
C ILE A 52 -9.12 -6.97 37.43
N ASP A 53 -8.36 -8.04 37.64
CA ASP A 53 -7.15 -8.00 38.45
C ASP A 53 -5.96 -7.40 37.70
N PHE A 54 -4.91 -6.99 38.42
CA PHE A 54 -3.77 -6.28 37.83
C PHE A 54 -3.08 -7.07 36.72
N PHE A 55 -2.93 -8.38 36.90
CA PHE A 55 -2.31 -9.24 35.89
C PHE A 55 -3.16 -9.35 34.61
N GLU A 56 -4.47 -9.40 34.76
CA GLU A 56 -5.41 -9.45 33.64
C GLU A 56 -5.43 -8.14 32.85
N LYS A 57 -5.34 -7.00 33.55
CA LYS A 57 -5.14 -5.69 32.93
C LYS A 57 -3.86 -5.64 32.09
N GLN A 58 -2.75 -6.18 32.59
CA GLN A 58 -1.50 -6.23 31.82
C GLN A 58 -1.65 -7.06 30.54
N ILE A 59 -2.24 -8.26 30.62
CA ILE A 59 -2.46 -9.12 29.45
C ILE A 59 -3.29 -8.39 28.38
N LEU A 60 -4.35 -7.68 28.78
CA LEU A 60 -5.20 -6.94 27.84
C LEU A 60 -4.45 -5.78 27.18
N LYS A 61 -3.64 -5.04 27.94
CA LYS A 61 -2.80 -3.96 27.40
C LYS A 61 -1.73 -4.48 26.44
N ASP A 62 -1.13 -5.63 26.74
CA ASP A 62 -0.13 -6.26 25.89
C ASP A 62 -0.74 -6.75 24.57
N ARG A 63 -1.96 -7.32 24.60
CA ARG A 63 -2.68 -7.66 23.36
C ARG A 63 -2.96 -6.43 22.49
N ILE A 64 -3.36 -5.32 23.10
CA ILE A 64 -3.57 -4.05 22.37
C ILE A 64 -2.25 -3.57 21.75
N TYR A 65 -1.15 -3.66 22.49
CA TYR A 65 0.16 -3.27 21.98
C TYR A 65 0.62 -4.16 20.82
N GLN A 66 0.51 -5.48 20.95
CA GLN A 66 0.84 -6.43 19.88
C GLN A 66 -0.03 -6.23 18.64
N SER A 67 -1.35 -6.05 18.82
CA SER A 67 -2.28 -5.76 17.73
C SER A 67 -1.89 -4.48 17.01
N ARG A 68 -1.59 -3.40 17.75
CA ARG A 68 -1.15 -2.13 17.15
C ARG A 68 0.16 -2.28 16.39
N ASN A 69 1.12 -3.02 16.94
CA ASN A 69 2.40 -3.27 16.28
C ASN A 69 2.21 -4.05 14.96
N ASN A 70 1.38 -5.09 14.97
CA ASN A 70 1.07 -5.86 13.78
C ASN A 70 0.39 -5.00 12.70
N SER A 71 -0.58 -4.16 13.10
CA SER A 71 -1.23 -3.20 12.22
C SER A 71 -0.25 -2.18 11.61
N ARG A 72 0.74 -1.71 12.38
CA ARG A 72 1.80 -0.82 11.87
C ARG A 72 2.70 -1.54 10.86
N ILE A 73 3.07 -2.80 11.12
CA ILE A 73 3.86 -3.60 10.18
C ILE A 73 3.11 -3.77 8.85
N GLN A 74 1.82 -4.13 8.91
CA GLN A 74 0.99 -4.26 7.71
C GLN A 74 0.87 -2.95 6.94
N SER A 75 0.67 -1.83 7.66
CA SER A 75 0.62 -0.51 7.05
C SER A 75 1.94 -0.13 6.36
N ASN A 76 3.07 -0.44 6.99
CA ASN A 76 4.38 -0.16 6.42
C ASN A 76 4.66 -1.01 5.17
N MET A 77 4.31 -2.30 5.21
CA MET A 77 4.39 -3.18 4.03
C MET A 77 3.49 -2.70 2.88
N ALA A 78 2.28 -2.21 3.19
CA ALA A 78 1.38 -1.64 2.21
C ALA A 78 1.96 -0.35 1.59
N PHE A 79 2.56 0.51 2.40
CA PHE A 79 3.24 1.71 1.94
C PHE A 79 4.42 1.40 1.02
N GLU A 80 5.32 0.49 1.43
CA GLU A 80 6.45 0.04 0.59
C GLU A 80 5.96 -0.53 -0.74
N THR A 81 4.91 -1.36 -0.70
CA THR A 81 4.30 -1.93 -1.91
C THR A 81 3.73 -0.85 -2.83
N GLN A 82 3.08 0.17 -2.28
CA GLN A 82 2.55 1.30 -3.07
C GLN A 82 3.66 2.14 -3.69
N VAL A 83 4.72 2.44 -2.94
CA VAL A 83 5.89 3.17 -3.45
C VAL A 83 6.51 2.40 -4.62
N PHE A 84 6.70 1.09 -4.48
CA PHE A 84 7.24 0.26 -5.54
C PHE A 84 6.34 0.21 -6.78
N ALA A 85 5.02 0.05 -6.59
CA ALA A 85 4.04 0.09 -7.67
C ALA A 85 4.06 1.44 -8.41
N PHE A 86 4.21 2.55 -7.68
CA PHE A 86 4.31 3.89 -8.26
C PHE A 86 5.59 4.05 -9.10
N ILE A 87 6.73 3.57 -8.61
CA ILE A 87 7.99 3.55 -9.36
C ILE A 87 7.83 2.74 -10.66
N ILE A 88 7.21 1.56 -10.62
CA ILE A 88 6.96 0.75 -11.82
C ILE A 88 6.11 1.51 -12.83
N ILE A 89 5.06 2.20 -12.40
CA ILE A 89 4.22 3.01 -13.29
C ILE A 89 5.06 4.10 -13.97
N ILE A 90 5.91 4.82 -13.24
CA ILE A 90 6.80 5.84 -13.82
C ILE A 90 7.71 5.23 -14.89
N VAL A 91 8.36 4.10 -14.58
CA VAL A 91 9.23 3.39 -15.54
C VAL A 91 8.44 2.98 -16.79
N GLN A 92 7.22 2.47 -16.63
CA GLN A 92 6.37 2.08 -17.75
C GLN A 92 5.96 3.27 -18.62
N LEU A 93 5.67 4.44 -18.02
CA LEU A 93 5.38 5.65 -18.77
C LEU A 93 6.58 6.11 -19.60
N VAL A 94 7.79 6.06 -19.02
CA VAL A 94 9.03 6.38 -19.76
C VAL A 94 9.22 5.41 -20.93
N LEU A 95 9.03 4.11 -20.72
CA LEU A 95 9.11 3.10 -21.77
C LEU A 95 8.08 3.33 -22.88
N LEU A 96 6.85 3.73 -22.55
CA LEU A 96 5.82 4.07 -23.52
C LEU A 96 6.25 5.25 -24.41
N VAL A 97 6.83 6.30 -23.82
CA VAL A 97 7.37 7.44 -24.59
C VAL A 97 8.44 6.96 -25.57
N PHE A 98 9.37 6.12 -25.13
CA PHE A 98 10.40 5.55 -26.03
C PHE A 98 9.80 4.71 -27.16
N ILE A 99 8.80 3.88 -26.87
CA ILE A 99 8.13 3.03 -27.88
C ILE A 99 7.43 3.90 -28.93
N ILE A 100 6.79 5.00 -28.52
CA ILE A 100 6.10 5.95 -29.41
C ILE A 100 7.10 6.73 -30.26
N MET A 101 8.19 7.21 -29.66
CA MET A 101 9.24 7.96 -30.37
C MET A 101 10.03 7.11 -31.37
N MET A 102 10.06 5.80 -31.19
CA MET A 102 10.75 4.91 -32.11
C MET A 102 10.09 5.00 -33.50
N PRO A 103 10.82 5.29 -34.58
CA PRO A 103 10.25 5.42 -35.91
C PRO A 103 9.54 4.11 -36.27
N SER A 104 8.26 4.20 -36.61
CA SER A 104 7.56 3.09 -37.23
C SER A 104 8.03 3.04 -38.69
N LYS A 105 8.44 1.86 -39.17
CA LYS A 105 8.56 1.59 -40.62
C LYS A 105 7.18 1.62 -41.32
N LEU A 106 6.24 2.44 -40.82
CA LEU A 106 4.91 2.65 -41.38
C LEU A 106 4.79 4.00 -42.10
N LYS A 107 5.90 4.75 -42.24
CA LYS A 107 5.91 6.06 -42.92
C LYS A 107 6.50 6.04 -44.34
N ASN A 108 6.78 4.86 -44.91
CA ASN A 108 7.29 4.71 -46.28
C ASN A 108 6.30 3.97 -47.22
N LEU A 109 5.00 4.06 -46.94
CA LEU A 109 3.93 3.52 -47.79
C LEU A 109 2.76 4.51 -47.87
N VAL A 110 3.06 5.74 -48.31
CA VAL A 110 2.14 6.61 -49.05
C VAL A 110 2.96 7.28 -50.14
#